data_AF-A0A5J4SQC8-F1
#
_entry.id   AF-A0A5J4SQC8-F1
#
_cell.length_a   1.000
_cell.length_b   1.000
_cell.length_c   1.000
_cell.angle_alpha   90.00
_cell.angle_beta   90.00
_cell.angle_gamma   90.00
#
_symmetry.space_group_name_H-M   'P 1'
#
loop_
_entity.id
_entity.type
_entity.pdbx_description
1 polymer ?
#
loop_
_entity_poly.entity_id
_entity_poly.type
_entity_poly.pdbx_seq_one_letter_code
_entity_poly.pdbx_strand_id
1 'polypeptide(L)'
;MKQAILITAYKNLDFISNIIEHFDEYFDFYIHIDKKCKEDSSIFDKYNQVYVFKQYRIQWGGLNHCKAIFLLMSKAFEKRYGFYHLITGSDYPIKSLNEFKTFFEKY
;
A
#
# COMPACT_ATOMS: atom_id res chain seq x y z
N MET A 1 2.67 2.10 -17.32
CA MET A 1 2.57 0.64 -17.01
C MET A 1 1.86 0.44 -15.68
N LYS A 2 1.22 -0.71 -15.40
CA LYS A 2 0.57 -0.96 -14.10
C LYS A 2 1.55 -0.72 -12.95
N GLN A 3 1.08 -0.15 -11.84
CA GLN A 3 1.91 0.29 -10.72
C GLN A 3 1.48 -0.37 -9.40
N ALA A 4 2.39 -0.45 -8.44
CA ALA A 4 2.11 -0.97 -7.11
C ALA A 4 2.28 0.11 -6.04
N ILE A 5 1.34 0.16 -5.10
CA ILE A 5 1.41 1.00 -3.91
C ILE A 5 1.62 0.08 -2.69
N LEU A 6 2.72 0.28 -1.99
CA LEU A 6 3.12 -0.50 -0.82
C LEU A 6 2.85 0.35 0.42
N ILE A 7 1.98 -0.11 1.31
CA ILE A 7 1.52 0.64 2.47
C ILE A 7 1.92 -0.07 3.75
N THR A 8 2.68 0.59 4.63
CA THR A 8 2.82 0.16 6.03
C THR A 8 1.83 0.92 6.92
N ALA A 9 0.92 0.19 7.56
CA ALA A 9 -0.21 0.71 8.32
C ALA A 9 -0.19 0.23 9.78
N TYR A 10 -0.67 1.08 10.68
CA TYR A 10 -0.63 0.84 12.13
C TYR A 10 -1.99 1.01 12.81
N LYS A 11 -2.81 1.93 12.28
CA LYS A 11 -4.12 2.36 12.79
C LYS A 11 -4.89 3.07 11.67
N ASN A 12 -6.16 3.40 11.91
CA ASN A 12 -7.06 4.14 11.03
C ASN A 12 -7.20 3.47 9.65
N LEU A 13 -7.55 2.19 9.63
CA LEU A 13 -7.68 1.42 8.39
C LEU A 13 -8.74 2.01 7.44
N ASP A 14 -9.79 2.63 7.99
CA ASP A 14 -10.81 3.33 7.19
C ASP A 14 -10.23 4.47 6.35
N PHE A 15 -9.21 5.18 6.85
CA PHE A 15 -8.54 6.23 6.08
C PHE A 15 -7.81 5.66 4.86
N ILE A 16 -7.30 4.43 4.95
CA ILE A 16 -6.62 3.77 3.83
C ILE A 16 -7.61 3.45 2.70
N SER A 17 -8.88 3.19 3.02
CA SER A 17 -9.93 3.05 2.00
C SER A 17 -10.06 4.31 1.14
N ASN A 18 -9.93 5.51 1.72
CA ASN A 18 -9.92 6.76 0.95
C ASN A 18 -8.71 6.85 0.01
N ILE A 19 -7.55 6.34 0.44
CA ILE A 19 -6.36 6.26 -0.43
C ILE A 19 -6.66 5.31 -1.58
N ILE A 20 -7.22 4.12 -1.31
CA ILE A 20 -7.54 3.12 -2.35
C ILE A 20 -8.53 3.70 -3.37
N GLU A 21 -9.58 4.37 -2.89
CA GLU A 21 -10.63 4.97 -3.73
C GLU A 21 -10.16 6.17 -4.56
N HIS A 22 -9.01 6.78 -4.21
CA HIS A 22 -8.40 7.82 -5.04
C HIS A 22 -7.80 7.27 -6.34
N PHE A 23 -7.39 5.99 -6.37
CA PHE A 23 -6.75 5.37 -7.53
C PHE A 23 -7.71 4.43 -8.28
N ASP A 24 -7.40 4.18 -9.55
CA ASP A 24 -8.14 3.28 -10.43
C ASP A 24 -7.51 1.88 -10.48
N GLU A 25 -8.05 1.00 -11.33
CA GLU A 25 -7.60 -0.38 -11.53
C GLU A 25 -6.16 -0.51 -12.05
N TYR A 26 -5.51 0.60 -12.40
CA TYR A 26 -4.11 0.64 -12.81
C TYR A 26 -3.12 0.50 -11.65
N PHE A 27 -3.63 0.51 -10.42
CA PHE A 27 -2.86 0.43 -9.19
C PHE A 27 -3.29 -0.80 -8.39
N ASP A 28 -2.31 -1.63 -8.03
CA ASP A 28 -2.51 -2.69 -7.03
C ASP A 28 -1.92 -2.23 -5.70
N PHE A 29 -2.57 -2.59 -4.60
CA PHE A 29 -2.20 -2.19 -3.25
C PHE A 29 -1.71 -3.38 -2.45
N TYR A 30 -0.57 -3.22 -1.79
CA TYR A 30 0.01 -4.20 -0.89
C TYR A 30 0.13 -3.57 0.48
N ILE A 31 -0.65 -4.04 1.45
CA ILE A 31 -0.79 -3.39 2.74
C ILE A 31 -0.26 -4.31 3.82
N HIS A 32 0.76 -3.86 4.55
CA HIS A 32 1.16 -4.49 5.80
C HIS A 32 0.50 -3.77 6.96
N ILE A 33 -0.30 -4.50 7.73
CA ILE A 33 -0.91 -4.03 8.96
C ILE A 33 -0.03 -4.51 10.12
N ASP A 34 0.36 -3.60 11.01
CA ASP A 34 1.09 -3.96 12.23
C ASP A 34 0.30 -5.02 13.01
N LYS A 35 0.99 -6.07 13.46
CA LYS A 35 0.39 -7.14 14.27
C LYS A 35 -0.25 -6.63 15.58
N LYS A 36 0.14 -5.45 16.07
CA LYS A 36 -0.51 -4.78 17.23
C LYS A 36 -1.86 -4.15 16.90
N CYS A 37 -2.14 -3.87 15.62
CA CYS A 37 -3.39 -3.23 15.22
C CYS A 37 -4.56 -4.18 15.48
N LYS A 38 -5.61 -3.68 16.13
CA LYS A 38 -6.82 -4.43 16.48
C LYS A 38 -8.03 -4.10 15.59
N GLU A 39 -7.87 -3.13 14.70
CA GLU A 39 -8.92 -2.74 13.75
C GLU A 39 -9.18 -3.87 12.76
N ASP A 40 -10.42 -3.94 12.29
CA ASP A 40 -10.86 -4.94 11.32
C ASP A 40 -10.37 -4.57 9.92
N SER A 41 -9.69 -5.51 9.27
CA SER A 41 -9.17 -5.34 7.91
C SER A 41 -10.12 -5.88 6.84
N SER A 42 -11.28 -6.45 7.22
CA SER A 42 -12.29 -6.97 6.28
C SER A 42 -12.84 -5.89 5.34
N ILE A 43 -12.74 -4.62 5.73
CA ILE A 43 -13.07 -3.47 4.87
C ILE A 43 -12.32 -3.49 3.53
N PHE A 44 -11.18 -4.19 3.46
CA PHE A 44 -10.38 -4.31 2.25
C PHE A 44 -10.83 -5.46 1.33
N ASP A 45 -11.61 -6.41 1.82
CA ASP A 45 -12.00 -7.62 1.07
C ASP A 45 -12.88 -7.30 -0.15
N LYS A 46 -13.52 -6.12 -0.16
CA LYS A 46 -14.30 -5.63 -1.30
C LYS A 46 -13.44 -5.14 -2.49
N TYR A 47 -12.14 -4.94 -2.29
CA TYR A 47 -11.24 -4.43 -3.33
C TYR A 47 -10.38 -5.56 -3.90
N ASN A 48 -10.66 -5.98 -5.14
CA ASN A 48 -9.93 -7.07 -5.80
C ASN A 48 -8.44 -6.77 -6.06
N GLN A 49 -8.06 -5.49 -6.07
CA GLN A 49 -6.69 -5.02 -6.27
C GLN A 49 -5.87 -4.88 -4.97
N VAL A 50 -6.45 -5.22 -3.80
CA VAL A 50 -5.81 -5.05 -2.49
C VAL A 50 -5.34 -6.39 -1.92
N TYR A 51 -4.10 -6.42 -1.45
CA TYR A 51 -3.45 -7.58 -0.84
C TYR A 51 -2.98 -7.22 0.58
N VAL A 52 -3.54 -7.86 1.59
CA VAL A 52 -3.30 -7.54 3.00
C VAL A 52 -2.39 -8.57 3.68
N PHE A 53 -1.43 -8.09 4.47
CA PHE A 53 -0.47 -8.89 5.24
C PHE A 53 -0.38 -8.40 6.68
N LYS A 54 -0.25 -9.32 7.66
CA LYS A 54 -0.18 -8.97 9.09
C LYS A 54 0.84 -9.81 9.86
N GLN A 55 2.08 -9.83 9.38
CA GLN A 55 3.12 -10.75 9.88
C GLN A 55 3.98 -10.19 11.03
N TYR A 56 4.21 -8.87 11.06
CA TYR A 56 5.26 -8.27 11.88
C TYR A 56 4.68 -7.30 12.91
N ARG A 57 5.20 -7.38 14.14
CA ARG A 57 4.99 -6.37 15.17
C ARG A 57 6.01 -5.26 14.98
N ILE A 58 5.57 -4.06 14.63
CA ILE A 58 6.49 -2.98 14.24
C ILE A 58 6.87 -2.15 15.46
N GLN A 59 8.16 -1.94 15.67
CA GLN A 59 8.68 -0.89 16.53
C GLN A 59 9.22 0.24 15.66
N TRP A 60 9.03 1.49 16.09
CA TRP A 60 9.59 2.64 15.40
C TRP A 60 11.12 2.54 15.36
N GLY A 61 11.71 2.71 14.18
CA GLY A 61 13.15 2.50 13.95
C GLY A 61 13.62 1.04 14.04
N GLY A 62 12.70 0.08 14.19
CA GLY A 62 13.04 -1.33 14.35
C GLY A 62 13.17 -2.10 13.03
N LEU A 63 14.00 -3.15 13.03
CA LEU A 63 14.24 -4.04 11.89
C LEU A 63 12.95 -4.63 11.29
N ASN A 64 11.92 -4.83 12.11
CA ASN A 64 10.64 -5.36 11.65
C ASN A 64 9.93 -4.45 10.64
N HIS A 65 10.14 -3.12 10.69
CA HIS A 65 9.59 -2.21 9.69
C HIS A 65 10.22 -2.48 8.32
N CYS A 66 11.56 -2.61 8.26
CA CYS A 66 12.26 -3.01 7.05
C CYS A 66 11.76 -4.36 6.53
N LYS A 67 11.60 -5.37 7.41
CA LYS A 67 11.06 -6.68 7.02
C LYS A 67 9.66 -6.62 6.45
N ALA A 68 8.79 -5.75 6.98
CA ALA A 68 7.46 -5.53 6.43
C ALA A 68 7.53 -4.92 5.02
N ILE A 69 8.38 -3.92 4.81
CA ILE A 69 8.60 -3.31 3.48
C ILE A 69 9.13 -4.36 2.50
N PHE A 70 10.12 -5.16 2.89
CA PHE A 70 10.65 -6.25 2.06
C PHE A 70 9.60 -7.30 1.70
N LEU A 71 8.72 -7.65 2.64
CA LEU A 71 7.59 -8.54 2.36
C LEU A 71 6.66 -7.96 1.27
N LEU A 72 6.26 -6.69 1.41
CA LEU A 72 5.39 -6.02 0.44
C LEU A 72 6.05 -5.94 -0.93
N MET A 73 7.33 -5.53 -0.97
CA MET A 73 8.15 -5.50 -2.19
C MET A 73 8.21 -6.88 -2.85
N SER A 74 8.55 -7.92 -2.09
CA SER A 74 8.65 -9.29 -2.62
C SER A 74 7.34 -9.77 -3.21
N LYS A 75 6.21 -9.50 -2.54
CA LYS A 75 4.87 -9.90 -3.00
C LYS A 75 4.45 -9.15 -4.26
N ALA A 76 4.69 -7.85 -4.29
CA ALA A 76 4.41 -7.04 -5.47
C ALA A 76 5.34 -7.38 -6.66
N PHE A 77 6.57 -7.82 -6.39
CA PHE A 77 7.52 -8.17 -7.45
C PHE A 77 7.10 -9.38 -8.29
N GLU A 78 6.25 -10.25 -7.74
CA GLU A 78 5.68 -11.40 -8.47
C GLU A 78 4.93 -10.98 -9.74
N LYS A 79 4.34 -9.78 -9.76
CA LYS A 79 3.57 -9.24 -10.91
C LYS A 79 4.33 -8.25 -11.79
N ARG A 80 5.59 -7.93 -11.48
CA ARG A 80 6.49 -7.10 -12.33
C ARG A 80 5.89 -5.74 -12.77
N TYR A 81 5.61 -4.89 -11.80
CA TYR A 81 5.11 -3.53 -12.05
C TYR A 81 6.19 -2.60 -12.63
N GLY A 82 5.76 -1.52 -13.30
CA GLY A 82 6.69 -0.50 -13.78
C GLY A 82 7.25 0.37 -12.65
N PHE A 83 6.42 0.67 -11.65
CA PHE A 83 6.78 1.49 -10.50
C PHE A 83 6.23 0.91 -9.20
N TYR A 84 6.97 1.13 -8.12
CA TYR A 84 6.65 0.69 -6.76
C TYR A 84 6.71 1.90 -5.83
N HIS A 85 5.58 2.27 -5.24
CA HIS A 85 5.45 3.46 -4.41
C HIS A 85 5.31 3.06 -2.95
N LEU A 86 6.34 3.31 -2.15
CA LEU A 86 6.27 3.05 -0.72
C LEU A 86 5.69 4.26 0.03
N ILE A 87 4.60 4.04 0.75
CA ILE A 87 3.95 5.03 1.60
C ILE A 87 3.56 4.43 2.97
N THR A 88 3.13 5.28 3.88
CA THR A 88 2.52 4.90 5.15
C THR A 88 1.02 5.08 5.10
N GLY A 89 0.29 4.44 6.02
CA GLY A 89 -1.16 4.63 6.18
C GLY A 89 -1.57 6.03 6.66
N SER A 90 -0.66 7.00 6.71
CA SER A 90 -0.95 8.40 7.07
C SER A 90 -0.58 9.38 5.96
N ASP A 91 -0.07 8.90 4.83
CA ASP A 91 0.20 9.71 3.64
C ASP A 91 -1.07 9.85 2.79
N TYR A 92 -1.14 10.91 1.98
CA TYR A 92 -2.24 11.12 1.05
C TYR A 92 -1.77 11.82 -0.24
N PRO A 93 -2.32 11.48 -1.41
CA PRO A 93 -2.00 12.16 -2.66
C PRO A 93 -2.35 13.65 -2.63
N ILE A 94 -1.44 14.49 -3.11
CA ILE A 94 -1.65 15.95 -3.26
C ILE A 94 -1.90 16.37 -4.72
N LYS A 95 -1.85 15.42 -5.65
CA LYS A 95 -2.09 15.60 -7.07
C LYS A 95 -3.25 14.70 -7.49
N SER A 96 -3.92 15.07 -8.58
CA SER A 96 -4.96 14.22 -9.15
C SER A 96 -4.35 12.93 -9.71
N LEU A 97 -5.17 11.88 -9.78
CA LEU A 97 -4.80 10.61 -10.42
C LEU A 97 -4.29 10.81 -11.85
N ASN A 98 -4.92 11.70 -12.62
CA ASN A 98 -4.54 11.99 -14.00
C ASN A 98 -3.16 12.64 -14.09
N GLU A 99 -2.86 13.64 -13.24
CA GLU A 99 -1.52 14.24 -13.18
C GLU A 99 -0.46 13.20 -12.80
N PHE A 100 -0.78 12.33 -11.83
CA PHE A 100 0.13 11.27 -11.39
C PHE A 100 0.42 10.27 -12.52
N LYS A 101 -0.62 9.77 -13.21
CA LYS A 101 -0.46 8.87 -14.36
C LYS A 101 0.35 9.52 -15.49
N THR A 102 0.03 10.77 -15.84
CA THR A 102 0.74 11.53 -16.90
C THR A 102 2.23 11.70 -16.58
N PHE A 103 2.61 11.84 -15.31
CA PHE A 103 4.02 11.92 -14.92
C PHE A 103 4.77 10.62 -15.23
N PHE A 104 4.20 9.48 -14.87
CA PHE A 104 4.83 8.15 -15.04
C PHE A 104 4.66 7.55 -16.43
N GLU A 105 3.89 8.15 -17.33
CA GLU A 105 3.87 7.77 -18.75
C GLU A 105 5.12 8.24 -19.51
N LYS A 106 5.85 9.22 -18.97
CA LYS A 106 7.06 9.79 -19.58
C LYS A 106 8.35 9.02 -19.25
N TYR A 107 8.26 8.02 -18.37
CA TYR A 107 9.39 7.23 -17.84
C TYR A 107 9.07 5.73 -17.94
#